data_AF-A0A0C3GQG3-F1
#
_entry.id   AF-A0A0C3GQG3-F1
#
_cell.length_a   1.000
_cell.length_b   1.000
_cell.length_c   1.000
_cell.angle_alpha   90.00
_cell.angle_beta   90.00
_cell.angle_gamma   90.00
#
_symmetry.space_group_name_H-M   'P 1'
#
loop_
_entity.id
_entity.type
_entity.pdbx_description
1 polymer ?
#
loop_
_entity_poly.entity_id
_entity_poly.type
_entity_poly.pdbx_seq_one_letter_code
_entity_poly.pdbx_strand_id
1 'polypeptide(L)'
;MSLSGDENWGTQSFTSLSSSCHWGHGVPGPYSTIWFDAHSHAETNLLSSYFLLNYRIIVSSCTGLNILPLGNTTYPPQANDAPPAGFNIGIDLGPGHGTFLLVNVTYEALLVNNFEYRRWSGKQSDGFCGQKQLSGYILYEKFQI
;
A
#
# COMPACT_ATOMS: atom_id res chain seq x y z
N MET A 1 0.34 -19.35 -10.80
CA MET A 1 0.40 -18.05 -11.51
C MET A 1 -0.95 -17.39 -11.30
N SER A 2 -1.07 -16.45 -10.35
CA SER A 2 -2.26 -15.62 -10.22
C SER A 2 -2.02 -14.36 -11.03
N LEU A 3 -2.86 -14.11 -12.03
CA LEU A 3 -2.93 -12.81 -12.69
C LEU A 3 -3.67 -11.87 -11.74
N SER A 4 -2.98 -10.89 -11.16
CA SER A 4 -3.61 -9.72 -10.55
C SER A 4 -3.81 -8.67 -11.63
N GLY A 5 -5.04 -8.21 -11.80
CA GLY A 5 -5.37 -7.08 -12.68
C GLY A 5 -6.27 -6.14 -11.90
N ASP A 6 -5.92 -4.86 -11.93
CA ASP A 6 -6.72 -3.80 -11.32
C ASP A 6 -7.50 -3.07 -12.43
N GLU A 7 -8.77 -2.74 -12.13
CA GLU A 7 -9.61 -1.93 -13.00
C GLU A 7 -10.01 -0.66 -12.24
N ASN A 8 -9.63 0.50 -12.79
CA ASN A 8 -9.90 1.81 -12.22
C ASN A 8 -10.60 2.67 -13.26
N TRP A 9 -11.75 3.27 -12.90
CA TRP A 9 -12.47 4.23 -13.73
C TRP A 9 -13.10 5.33 -12.87
N GLY A 10 -13.33 6.50 -13.46
CA GLY A 10 -13.89 7.64 -12.76
C GLY A 10 -14.47 8.67 -13.73
N THR A 11 -15.30 9.58 -13.22
CA THR A 11 -15.94 10.63 -14.01
C THR A 11 -15.08 11.88 -14.20
N GLN A 12 -13.93 11.94 -13.52
CA GLN A 12 -12.95 13.03 -13.57
C GLN A 12 -11.54 12.44 -13.72
N SER A 13 -10.60 13.24 -14.24
CA SER A 13 -9.20 12.83 -14.35
C SER A 13 -8.58 12.60 -12.97
N PHE A 14 -7.73 11.58 -12.84
CA PHE A 14 -7.04 11.31 -11.57
C PHE A 14 -6.19 12.51 -11.10
N THR A 15 -5.48 13.16 -12.02
CA THR A 15 -4.65 14.35 -11.78
C THR A 15 -5.42 15.56 -11.28
N SER A 16 -6.72 15.68 -11.58
CA SER A 16 -7.54 16.78 -11.07
C SER A 16 -8.06 16.52 -9.65
N LEU A 17 -7.97 15.28 -9.17
CA LEU A 17 -8.50 14.88 -7.86
C LEU A 17 -7.39 14.63 -6.84
N SER A 18 -6.26 14.04 -7.27
CA SER A 18 -5.17 13.62 -6.40
C SER A 18 -3.87 14.34 -6.73
N SER A 19 -3.19 14.82 -5.69
CA SER A 19 -1.84 15.40 -5.77
C SER A 19 -0.76 14.33 -5.62
N SER A 20 -1.05 13.26 -4.85
CA SER A 20 -0.17 12.10 -4.75
C SER A 20 -0.94 10.85 -4.35
N CYS A 21 -0.42 9.68 -4.71
CA CYS A 21 -0.90 8.44 -4.13
C CYS A 21 0.19 7.40 -3.96
N HIS A 22 -0.06 6.47 -3.04
CA HIS A 22 0.63 5.21 -2.94
C HIS A 22 -0.34 4.07 -3.14
N TRP A 23 0.13 3.05 -3.84
CA TRP A 23 -0.59 1.80 -4.03
C TRP A 23 0.38 0.65 -3.86
N GLY A 24 -0.08 -0.46 -3.31
CA GLY A 24 0.73 -1.67 -3.28
C GLY A 24 -0.07 -2.93 -3.08
N HIS A 25 0.53 -4.03 -3.50
CA HIS A 25 0.00 -5.36 -3.29
C HIS A 25 1.10 -6.37 -2.98
N GLY A 26 0.81 -7.29 -2.05
CA GLY A 26 1.76 -8.27 -1.57
C GLY A 26 1.13 -9.63 -1.29
N VAL A 27 1.93 -10.70 -1.41
CA VAL A 27 1.47 -12.09 -1.19
C VAL A 27 2.46 -12.87 -0.33
N PRO A 28 2.45 -12.67 1.00
CA PRO A 28 3.30 -13.39 1.94
C PRO A 28 2.60 -14.67 2.40
N GLY A 29 3.06 -15.82 1.90
CA GLY A 29 2.48 -17.12 2.24
C GLY A 29 0.99 -17.20 1.84
N PRO A 30 0.06 -17.45 2.79
CA PRO A 30 -1.37 -17.60 2.49
C PRO A 30 -2.13 -16.26 2.43
N TYR A 31 -1.48 -15.15 2.75
CA TYR A 31 -2.13 -13.84 2.79
C TYR A 31 -2.02 -13.16 1.43
N SER A 32 -2.98 -12.29 1.13
CA SER A 32 -2.81 -11.29 0.07
C SER A 32 -3.34 -9.96 0.55
N THR A 33 -2.59 -8.91 0.29
CA THR A 33 -2.90 -7.55 0.72
C THR A 33 -2.90 -6.64 -0.49
N ILE A 34 -3.87 -5.73 -0.54
CA ILE A 34 -3.93 -4.63 -1.51
C ILE A 34 -4.26 -3.39 -0.69
N TRP A 35 -3.55 -2.30 -0.93
CA TRP A 35 -3.77 -1.05 -0.22
C TRP A 35 -3.55 0.14 -1.15
N PHE A 36 -4.26 1.22 -0.84
CA PHE A 36 -4.25 2.47 -1.58
C PHE A 36 -4.39 3.62 -0.60
N ASP A 37 -3.57 4.64 -0.76
CA ASP A 37 -3.62 5.89 -0.02
C ASP A 37 -3.36 7.04 -0.99
N ALA A 38 -4.41 7.80 -1.28
CA ALA A 38 -4.32 8.98 -2.12
C ALA A 38 -4.58 10.24 -1.31
N HIS A 39 -3.74 11.24 -1.54
CA HIS A 39 -3.91 12.58 -1.03
C HIS A 39 -4.55 13.45 -2.13
N SER A 40 -5.63 14.14 -1.78
CA SER A 40 -6.35 15.02 -2.70
C SER A 40 -5.77 16.43 -2.70
N HIS A 41 -6.06 17.20 -3.75
CA HIS A 41 -5.75 18.65 -3.78
C HIS A 41 -6.54 19.47 -2.74
N ALA A 42 -7.59 18.88 -2.16
CA ALA A 42 -8.36 19.45 -1.06
C ALA A 42 -7.83 19.02 0.32
N GLU A 43 -6.62 18.47 0.38
CA GLU A 43 -5.95 18.02 1.61
C GLU A 43 -6.69 16.88 2.34
N THR A 44 -7.41 16.04 1.59
CA THR A 44 -8.11 14.86 2.14
C THR A 44 -7.43 13.56 1.72
N ASN A 45 -7.32 12.63 2.68
CA ASN A 45 -6.81 11.28 2.40
C ASN A 45 -7.94 10.34 2.03
N LEU A 46 -7.73 9.57 0.97
CA LEU A 46 -8.61 8.53 0.47
C LEU A 46 -7.88 7.19 0.64
N LEU A 47 -8.40 6.36 1.53
CA LEU A 47 -7.83 5.06 1.86
C LEU A 47 -8.69 3.94 1.27
N SER A 48 -8.04 2.87 0.81
CA SER A 48 -8.69 1.61 0.49
C SER A 48 -7.76 0.45 0.82
N SER A 49 -8.31 -0.63 1.35
CA SER A 49 -7.56 -1.83 1.69
C SER A 49 -8.38 -3.09 1.50
N TYR A 50 -7.70 -4.14 1.03
CA TYR A 50 -8.20 -5.50 0.96
C TYR A 50 -7.23 -6.43 1.67
N PHE A 51 -7.78 -7.33 2.47
CA PHE A 51 -7.04 -8.42 3.08
C PHE A 51 -7.71 -9.74 2.75
N LEU A 52 -6.91 -10.67 2.23
CA LEU A 52 -7.33 -11.99 1.84
C LEU A 52 -6.54 -13.05 2.59
N LEU A 53 -7.21 -14.12 2.96
CA LEU A 53 -6.60 -15.35 3.46
C LEU A 53 -7.00 -16.50 2.53
N ASN A 54 -6.02 -17.19 1.95
CA ASN A 54 -6.24 -18.27 0.99
C ASN A 54 -7.22 -17.86 -0.12
N TYR A 55 -7.01 -16.65 -0.67
CA TYR A 55 -7.82 -16.05 -1.74
C TYR A 55 -9.29 -15.77 -1.36
N ARG A 56 -9.63 -15.77 -0.07
CA ARG A 56 -10.95 -15.33 0.42
C ARG A 56 -10.82 -13.97 1.06
N ILE A 57 -11.69 -13.04 0.65
CA ILE A 57 -11.75 -11.69 1.22
C ILE A 57 -12.21 -11.81 2.68
N ILE A 58 -11.38 -11.30 3.58
CA ILE A 58 -11.72 -11.12 5.00
C ILE A 58 -12.07 -9.65 5.24
N VAL A 59 -11.36 -8.73 4.59
CA VAL A 59 -11.57 -7.28 4.72
C VAL A 59 -11.58 -6.61 3.36
N SER A 60 -12.50 -5.67 3.21
CA SER A 60 -12.58 -4.66 2.16
C SER A 60 -13.02 -3.37 2.83
N SER A 61 -12.11 -2.44 3.06
CA SER A 61 -12.36 -1.28 3.92
C SER A 61 -11.70 -0.01 3.40
N CYS A 62 -12.38 1.12 3.59
CA CYS A 62 -11.84 2.47 3.36
C CYS A 62 -11.34 3.13 4.67
N THR A 63 -11.30 2.39 5.77
CA THR A 63 -10.82 2.81 7.08
C THR A 63 -9.98 1.70 7.74
N GLY A 64 -9.29 2.00 8.84
CA GLY A 64 -8.48 1.01 9.55
C GLY A 64 -7.13 0.69 8.87
N LEU A 65 -6.78 1.44 7.84
CA LEU A 65 -5.46 1.42 7.21
C LEU A 65 -4.57 2.48 7.85
N ASN A 66 -3.39 2.08 8.32
CA ASN A 66 -2.36 2.98 8.80
C ASN A 66 -1.09 2.74 7.99
N ILE A 67 -0.60 3.76 7.29
CA ILE A 67 0.60 3.69 6.46
C ILE A 67 1.64 4.60 7.08
N LEU A 68 2.78 4.05 7.42
CA LEU A 68 3.92 4.76 7.96
C LEU A 68 5.09 4.55 7.01
N PRO A 69 5.44 5.54 6.17
CA PRO A 69 6.61 5.42 5.32
C PRO A 69 7.89 5.33 6.15
N LEU A 70 8.85 4.54 5.67
CA LEU A 70 10.16 4.40 6.30
C LEU A 70 11.13 5.44 5.74
N GLY A 71 11.99 5.98 6.60
CA GLY A 71 12.95 7.03 6.23
C GLY A 71 12.45 8.43 6.55
N ASN A 72 13.11 9.45 6.02
CA ASN A 72 12.83 10.86 6.32
C ASN A 72 11.83 11.44 5.29
N THR A 73 10.59 10.95 5.33
CA THR A 73 9.49 11.38 4.44
C THR A 73 8.31 11.88 5.26
N THR A 74 7.56 12.86 4.75
CA THR A 74 6.36 13.35 5.43
C THR A 74 5.16 12.42 5.25
N TYR A 75 4.26 12.42 6.23
CA TYR A 75 2.95 11.76 6.14
C TYR A 75 1.86 12.75 6.59
N PRO A 76 0.80 12.98 5.81
CA PRO A 76 0.52 12.38 4.50
C PRO A 76 1.55 12.75 3.42
N PRO A 77 1.71 11.92 2.38
CA PRO A 77 2.71 12.12 1.34
C PRO A 77 2.55 13.46 0.63
N GLN A 78 3.67 14.16 0.41
CA GLN A 78 3.71 15.39 -0.37
C GLN A 78 4.31 15.14 -1.76
N ALA A 79 3.93 15.96 -2.74
CA ALA A 79 4.37 15.82 -4.12
C ALA A 79 5.90 15.84 -4.29
N ASN A 80 6.61 16.59 -3.44
CA ASN A 80 8.06 16.72 -3.50
C ASN A 80 8.82 15.79 -2.55
N ASP A 81 8.13 14.87 -1.88
CA ASP A 81 8.79 13.93 -0.97
C ASP A 81 9.72 12.98 -1.72
N ALA A 82 10.90 12.75 -1.14
CA ALA A 82 11.75 11.65 -1.55
C ALA A 82 10.98 10.32 -1.47
N PRO A 83 11.28 9.33 -2.33
CA PRO A 83 10.74 7.99 -2.16
C PRO A 83 11.02 7.47 -0.75
N PRO A 84 10.00 6.97 -0.03
CA PRO A 84 10.22 6.41 1.30
C PRO A 84 11.02 5.14 1.18
N ALA A 85 11.97 4.80 2.06
CA ALA A 85 12.78 3.58 1.97
C ALA A 85 11.96 2.26 1.99
N GLY A 86 10.67 2.36 2.29
CA GLY A 86 9.74 1.29 2.52
C GLY A 86 8.48 1.80 3.20
N PHE A 87 7.64 0.88 3.67
CA PHE A 87 6.45 1.19 4.46
C PHE A 87 6.29 0.17 5.59
N ASN A 88 5.77 0.65 6.71
CA ASN A 88 5.06 -0.16 7.68
C ASN A 88 3.57 0.09 7.50
N ILE A 89 2.80 -0.97 7.27
CA ILE A 89 1.38 -0.87 6.97
C ILE A 89 0.62 -1.71 7.98
N GLY A 90 -0.34 -1.10 8.68
CA GLY A 90 -1.28 -1.79 9.55
C GLY A 90 -2.65 -1.81 8.90
N ILE A 91 -3.27 -2.99 8.85
CA ILE A 91 -4.66 -3.16 8.44
C ILE A 91 -5.42 -3.73 9.64
N ASP A 92 -6.33 -2.93 10.20
CA ASP A 92 -7.29 -3.41 11.20
C ASP A 92 -8.31 -4.32 10.50
N LEU A 93 -8.33 -5.59 10.90
CA LEU A 93 -9.26 -6.57 10.35
C LEU A 93 -10.61 -6.61 11.08
N GLY A 94 -10.82 -5.69 12.02
CA GLY A 94 -12.04 -5.55 12.78
C GLY A 94 -12.12 -6.47 14.00
N PRO A 95 -13.25 -6.40 14.73
CA PRO A 95 -13.45 -7.15 15.97
C PRO A 95 -13.29 -8.67 15.75
N GLY A 96 -12.43 -9.29 16.57
CA GLY A 96 -12.19 -10.74 16.53
C GLY A 96 -11.05 -11.19 15.59
N HIS A 97 -10.54 -10.31 14.73
CA HIS A 97 -9.44 -10.63 13.80
C HIS A 97 -8.12 -9.90 14.13
N GLY A 98 -8.20 -8.75 14.79
CA GLY A 98 -7.02 -7.98 15.21
C GLY A 98 -6.34 -7.23 14.05
N THR A 99 -5.15 -6.69 14.30
CA THR A 99 -4.39 -5.93 13.30
C THR A 99 -3.36 -6.81 12.60
N PHE A 100 -3.42 -6.84 11.28
CA PHE A 100 -2.39 -7.41 10.43
C PHE A 100 -1.35 -6.34 10.10
N LEU A 101 -0.07 -6.67 10.29
CA LEU A 101 1.04 -5.77 10.02
C LEU A 101 1.82 -6.27 8.81
N LEU A 102 2.04 -5.39 7.85
CA LEU A 102 3.04 -5.54 6.81
C LEU A 102 4.24 -4.73 7.28
N VAL A 103 5.32 -5.42 7.64
CA VAL A 103 6.50 -4.81 8.27
C VAL A 103 7.68 -4.93 7.32
N ASN A 104 8.50 -3.88 7.26
CA ASN A 104 9.76 -3.88 6.52
C ASN A 104 9.62 -4.20 5.02
N VAL A 105 8.73 -3.50 4.33
CA VAL A 105 8.80 -3.43 2.87
C VAL A 105 10.15 -2.81 2.51
N THR A 106 11.05 -3.58 1.93
CA THR A 106 12.40 -3.11 1.55
C THR A 106 12.55 -3.18 0.05
N TYR A 107 13.02 -2.09 -0.55
CA TYR A 107 13.31 -2.02 -1.98
C TYR A 107 14.30 -3.11 -2.41
N GLU A 108 13.94 -3.90 -3.41
CA GLU A 108 14.88 -4.76 -4.12
C GLU A 108 15.19 -4.25 -5.52
N ALA A 109 14.18 -3.71 -6.21
CA ALA A 109 14.35 -3.15 -7.54
C ALA A 109 13.44 -1.95 -7.78
N LEU A 110 13.99 -0.94 -8.45
CA LEU A 110 13.25 0.16 -9.06
C LEU A 110 12.88 -0.26 -10.48
N LEU A 111 11.59 -0.47 -10.72
CA LEU A 111 11.06 -0.98 -12.00
C LEU A 111 10.73 0.15 -12.97
N VAL A 112 10.23 1.28 -12.46
CA VAL A 112 9.96 2.50 -13.22
C VAL A 112 10.42 3.70 -12.42
N ASN A 113 11.16 4.60 -13.05
CA ASN A 113 11.69 5.81 -12.43
C ASN A 113 11.42 7.04 -13.28
N ASN A 114 10.26 7.65 -13.11
CA ASN A 114 10.00 8.99 -13.63
C ASN A 114 9.58 9.91 -12.47
N PHE A 115 9.48 11.22 -12.73
CA PHE A 115 9.15 12.18 -11.68
C PHE A 115 7.73 11.98 -11.14
N GLU A 116 6.76 11.79 -12.04
CA GLU A 116 5.33 11.73 -11.70
C GLU A 116 4.90 10.36 -11.18
N TYR A 117 5.71 9.33 -11.41
CA TYR A 117 5.38 7.94 -11.21
C TYR A 117 6.64 7.08 -11.02
N ARG A 118 6.63 6.31 -9.94
CA ARG A 118 7.67 5.34 -9.63
C ARG A 118 7.03 4.03 -9.22
N ARG A 119 7.65 2.94 -9.63
CA ARG A 119 7.23 1.57 -9.30
C ARG A 119 8.41 0.78 -8.80
N TRP A 120 8.18 0.00 -7.77
CA TRP A 120 9.19 -0.85 -7.16
C TRP A 120 8.67 -2.25 -6.92
N SER A 121 9.60 -3.19 -6.87
CA SER A 121 9.38 -4.48 -6.23
C SER A 121 10.31 -4.62 -5.03
N GLY A 122 9.83 -5.33 -4.02
CA GLY A 122 10.57 -5.53 -2.79
C GLY A 122 10.24 -6.85 -2.10
N LYS A 123 10.94 -7.07 -0.99
CA LYS A 123 10.55 -8.07 0.00
C LYS A 123 9.72 -7.41 1.08
N GLN A 124 8.78 -8.17 1.62
CA GLN A 124 7.98 -7.79 2.77
C GLN A 124 8.00 -8.90 3.81
N SER A 125 7.74 -8.54 5.06
CA SER A 125 7.64 -9.45 6.19
C SER A 125 6.35 -9.15 6.94
N ASP A 126 5.36 -10.02 6.79
CA ASP A 126 3.99 -9.70 7.17
C ASP A 126 3.41 -10.72 8.15
N GLY A 127 2.51 -10.28 9.01
CA GLY A 127 1.89 -11.15 9.99
C GLY A 127 1.04 -10.39 10.98
N PHE A 128 0.30 -11.12 11.81
CA PHE A 128 -0.44 -10.52 12.91
C PHE A 128 0.51 -9.92 13.95
N CYS A 129 0.09 -8.81 14.57
CA CYS A 129 0.86 -8.19 15.64
C CYS A 129 1.18 -9.19 16.77
N GLY A 130 2.46 -9.28 17.16
CA GLY A 130 2.94 -10.23 18.17
C GLY A 130 3.07 -11.69 17.71
N GLN A 131 2.80 -11.99 16.44
CA GLN A 131 2.95 -13.33 15.87
C GLN A 131 4.16 -13.43 14.94
N LYS A 132 4.48 -14.67 14.55
CA LYS A 132 5.53 -14.94 13.55
C LYS A 132 5.17 -14.26 12.22
N GLN A 133 6.14 -13.53 11.69
CA GLN A 133 6.04 -12.88 10.39
C GLN A 133 6.43 -13.86 9.26
N LEU A 134 5.76 -13.74 8.13
CA LEU A 134 5.97 -14.51 6.91
C LEU A 134 6.62 -13.62 5.85
N SER A 135 7.63 -14.14 5.18
CA SER A 135 8.27 -13.43 4.07
C SER A 135 7.45 -13.56 2.79
N GLY A 136 7.42 -12.49 2.01
CA GLY A 136 6.80 -12.45 0.70
C GLY A 136 7.44 -11.42 -0.21
N TYR A 137 6.84 -11.25 -1.38
CA TYR A 137 7.17 -10.20 -2.32
C TYR A 137 6.03 -9.19 -2.40
N ILE A 138 6.40 -7.95 -2.67
CA ILE A 138 5.49 -6.83 -2.84
C ILE A 138 5.84 -6.06 -4.09
N LEU A 139 4.82 -5.55 -4.77
CA LEU A 139 4.95 -4.50 -5.76
C LEU A 139 4.18 -3.28 -5.24
N TYR A 140 4.78 -2.11 -5.39
CA TYR A 140 4.18 -0.88 -4.92
C TYR A 140 4.66 0.30 -5.74
N GLU A 141 3.89 1.37 -5.65
CA GLU A 141 3.91 2.47 -6.58
C GLU A 141 3.69 3.77 -5.84
N LYS A 142 4.29 4.83 -6.38
CA LYS A 142 4.03 6.20 -6.00
C LYS A 142 3.66 6.98 -7.25
N PHE A 143 2.58 7.73 -7.16
CA PHE A 143 2.24 8.79 -8.11
C PHE A 143 2.34 10.14 -7.41
N GLN A 144 2.76 11.18 -8.14
CA GLN A 144 2.83 12.55 -7.65
C GLN A 144 2.74 13.55 -8.81
N ILE A 145 2.17 14.72 -8.54
CA ILE A 145 2.16 15.90 -9.44
C ILE A 145 2.39 17.19 -8.69
#